data_AF-A0A2N9F7J4-F1
#
_entry.id   AF-A0A2N9F7J4-F1
#
_cell.length_a   1.000
_cell.length_b   1.000
_cell.length_c   1.000
_cell.angle_alpha   90.00
_cell.angle_beta   90.00
_cell.angle_gamma   90.00
#
_symmetry.space_group_name_H-M   'P 1'
#
loop_
_entity.id
_entity.type
_entity.pdbx_description
1 polymer ?
#
loop_
_entity_poly.entity_id
_entity_poly.type
_entity_poly.pdbx_seq_one_letter_code
_entity_poly.pdbx_strand_id
1 'polypeptide(L)'
;MRFDPHARTALAFVTLRSDGEREFMFYRNPSADMLLRENEIDANLIKRASIFHYGSISLIEEPCRSAHLAAMDIAKKSGCILSYDPNLRLPLWPSAEAAREGIMSIWNQSDITKISEEEVTFLTGGDDPYDYDVVLKKFFHPNLKLLLVTEGAQGCRYYTC
;
A
#
# COMPACT_ATOMS: atom_id res chain seq x y z
N MET A 1 -17.34 4.83 14.98
CA MET A 1 -16.26 5.76 14.56
C MET A 1 -15.39 6.02 15.79
N ARG A 2 -14.07 5.91 15.66
CA ARG A 2 -13.10 6.15 16.76
C ARG A 2 -12.43 7.50 16.56
N PHE A 3 -12.06 8.15 17.66
CA PHE A 3 -11.37 9.44 17.68
C PHE A 3 -10.20 9.37 18.64
N ASP A 4 -9.05 9.89 18.22
CA ASP A 4 -7.87 10.04 19.08
C ASP A 4 -7.85 11.46 19.66
N PRO A 5 -7.92 11.65 20.99
CA PRO A 5 -7.91 12.97 21.61
C PRO A 5 -6.49 13.57 21.75
N HIS A 6 -5.44 12.79 21.48
CA HIS A 6 -4.04 13.12 21.69
C HIS A 6 -3.28 13.42 20.40
N ALA A 7 -3.81 13.05 19.24
CA ALA A 7 -3.23 13.35 17.94
C ALA A 7 -4.22 14.05 16.99
N ARG A 8 -3.68 14.92 16.13
CA ARG A 8 -4.47 15.61 15.10
C ARG A 8 -4.64 14.71 13.87
N THR A 9 -5.69 14.95 13.09
CA THR A 9 -5.82 14.36 11.75
C THR A 9 -4.67 14.83 10.86
N ALA A 10 -4.07 13.91 10.08
CA ALA A 10 -3.01 14.25 9.15
C ALA A 10 -3.48 15.27 8.11
N LEU A 11 -2.60 16.18 7.71
CA LEU A 11 -2.85 17.11 6.61
C LEU A 11 -1.90 16.81 5.46
N ALA A 12 -2.41 16.89 4.23
CA ALA A 12 -1.62 16.84 3.02
C ALA A 12 -1.85 18.16 2.26
N PHE A 13 -0.79 18.94 2.12
CA PHE A 13 -0.78 20.12 1.26
C PHE A 13 -0.31 19.69 -0.12
N VAL A 14 -1.06 20.09 -1.14
CA VAL A 14 -0.79 19.72 -2.53
C VAL A 14 -0.62 20.99 -3.34
N THR A 15 0.50 21.11 -4.02
CA THR A 15 0.80 22.18 -4.97
C THR A 15 1.08 21.57 -6.34
N LEU A 16 0.90 22.37 -7.39
CA LEU A 16 1.36 22.00 -8.73
C LEU A 16 2.70 22.67 -8.96
N ARG A 17 3.68 21.88 -9.39
CA ARG A 17 4.94 22.40 -9.91
C ARG A 17 4.69 23.05 -11.26
N SER A 18 5.68 23.80 -11.75
CA SER A 18 5.61 24.51 -13.03
C SER A 18 5.40 23.59 -14.25
N ASP A 19 5.77 22.32 -14.12
CA ASP A 19 5.57 21.26 -15.12
C ASP A 19 4.18 20.59 -15.04
N GLY A 20 3.34 21.01 -14.08
CA GLY A 20 2.01 20.43 -13.85
C GLY A 20 2.01 19.21 -12.93
N GLU A 21 3.17 18.74 -12.48
CA GLU A 21 3.27 17.62 -11.55
C GLU A 21 2.87 18.01 -10.13
N ARG A 22 2.28 17.06 -9.41
CA ARG A 22 1.84 17.30 -8.02
C ARG A 22 3.02 17.19 -7.06
N GLU A 23 3.18 18.20 -6.24
CA GLU A 23 4.10 18.20 -5.09
C GLU A 23 3.29 18.10 -3.80
N PHE A 24 3.76 17.27 -2.88
CA PHE A 24 3.05 16.96 -1.63
C PHE A 24 3.91 17.31 -0.43
N MET A 25 3.30 17.99 0.54
CA MET A 25 3.86 18.22 1.87
C MET A 25 2.92 17.66 2.93
N PHE A 26 3.42 16.74 3.76
CA PHE A 26 2.61 16.02 4.75
C PHE A 26 2.89 16.52 6.17
N TYR A 27 1.83 16.86 6.90
CA TYR A 27 1.86 17.08 8.35
C TYR A 27 1.30 15.82 9.01
N ARG A 28 2.21 14.90 9.32
CA ARG A 28 1.91 13.53 9.75
C ARG A 28 2.94 13.05 10.79
N ASN A 29 3.10 13.77 11.91
CA ASN A 29 4.07 13.38 12.96
C ASN A 29 3.76 13.94 14.39
N PRO A 30 3.17 13.13 15.29
CA PRO A 30 2.28 12.03 14.99
C PRO A 30 0.89 12.55 14.62
N SER A 31 0.24 11.88 13.67
CA SER A 31 -1.19 12.05 13.38
C SER A 31 -1.99 10.84 13.85
N ALA A 32 -3.31 11.01 13.99
CA ALA A 32 -4.20 9.99 14.55
C ALA A 32 -4.15 8.64 13.80
N ASP A 33 -3.98 8.64 12.48
CA ASP A 33 -3.88 7.41 11.68
C ASP A 33 -2.63 6.58 11.98
N MET A 34 -1.56 7.21 12.49
CA MET A 34 -0.33 6.52 12.89
C MET A 34 -0.46 5.78 14.23
N LEU A 35 -1.50 6.09 15.01
CA LEU A 35 -1.63 5.62 16.39
C LEU A 35 -2.62 4.48 16.57
N LEU A 36 -3.24 3.99 15.49
CA LEU A 36 -4.14 2.84 15.54
C LEU A 36 -3.42 1.62 16.12
N ARG A 37 -4.01 0.98 17.13
CA ARG A 37 -3.44 -0.22 17.77
C ARG A 37 -4.22 -1.48 17.41
N GLU A 38 -3.57 -2.63 17.55
CA GLU A 38 -4.18 -3.94 17.29
C GLU A 38 -5.45 -4.19 18.10
N ASN A 39 -5.47 -3.83 19.39
CA ASN A 39 -6.64 -3.99 20.25
C ASN A 39 -7.82 -3.05 19.90
N GLU A 40 -7.62 -2.17 18.91
CA GLU A 40 -8.65 -1.27 18.40
C GLU A 40 -9.36 -1.79 17.16
N ILE A 41 -8.82 -2.86 16.56
CA ILE A 41 -9.38 -3.48 15.36
C ILE A 41 -10.71 -4.18 15.69
N ASP A 42 -11.76 -3.83 14.96
CA ASP A 42 -13.03 -4.54 15.02
C ASP A 42 -12.97 -5.80 14.15
N ALA A 43 -12.59 -6.92 14.76
CA ALA A 43 -12.49 -8.21 14.07
C ALA A 43 -13.82 -8.69 13.47
N ASN A 44 -14.96 -8.36 14.10
CA ASN A 44 -16.28 -8.77 13.61
C ASN A 44 -16.68 -7.97 12.35
N LEU A 45 -16.24 -6.72 12.26
CA LEU A 45 -16.39 -5.94 11.04
C LEU A 45 -15.60 -6.56 9.88
N ILE A 46 -14.32 -6.87 10.10
CA ILE A 46 -13.45 -7.47 9.06
C ILE A 46 -14.00 -8.83 8.61
N LYS A 47 -14.42 -9.69 9.54
CA LYS A 47 -14.98 -11.03 9.23
C LYS A 47 -16.21 -11.02 8.31
N ARG A 48 -16.92 -9.89 8.22
CA ARG A 48 -18.09 -9.73 7.35
C ARG A 48 -17.75 -9.18 5.96
N ALA A 49 -16.52 -8.75 5.75
CA ALA A 49 -16.08 -8.20 4.47
C ALA A 49 -15.82 -9.30 3.44
N SER A 50 -16.13 -9.03 2.18
CA SER A 50 -15.73 -9.90 1.06
C SER A 50 -14.33 -9.57 0.55
N ILE A 51 -13.90 -8.31 0.69
CA ILE A 51 -12.62 -7.79 0.23
C ILE A 51 -12.03 -6.94 1.36
N PHE A 52 -10.74 -7.15 1.64
CA PHE A 52 -9.95 -6.31 2.54
C PHE A 52 -8.88 -5.60 1.72
N HIS A 53 -9.00 -4.28 1.59
CA HIS A 53 -8.06 -3.45 0.83
C HIS A 53 -7.10 -2.72 1.76
N TYR A 54 -5.84 -2.65 1.37
CA TYR A 54 -4.79 -2.00 2.14
C TYR A 54 -3.71 -1.39 1.25
N GLY A 55 -2.95 -0.45 1.83
CA GLY A 55 -1.76 0.13 1.21
C GLY A 55 -0.58 0.18 2.15
N SER A 56 0.56 0.69 1.67
CA SER A 56 1.84 0.55 2.39
C SER A 56 2.06 1.57 3.51
N ILE A 57 1.37 2.72 3.52
CA ILE A 57 1.63 3.83 4.46
C ILE A 57 1.43 3.42 5.93
N SER A 58 0.50 2.51 6.20
CA SER A 58 0.27 1.97 7.56
C SER A 58 1.37 1.02 8.04
N LEU A 59 2.33 0.64 7.18
CA LEU A 59 3.45 -0.22 7.55
C LEU A 59 4.67 0.56 8.06
N ILE A 60 4.66 1.89 7.94
CA ILE A 60 5.85 2.72 8.16
C ILE A 60 6.26 2.74 9.64
N GLU A 61 5.32 2.95 10.55
CA GLU A 61 5.59 3.15 11.98
C GLU A 61 4.68 2.30 12.88
N GLU A 62 5.17 1.99 14.06
CA GLU A 62 4.36 1.46 15.15
C GLU A 62 3.58 2.58 15.86
N PRO A 63 2.37 2.30 16.41
CA PRO A 63 1.70 0.99 16.51
C PRO A 63 0.87 0.60 15.28
N CYS A 64 0.71 1.49 14.29
CA CYS A 64 -0.15 1.26 13.14
C CYS A 64 0.25 0.02 12.33
N ARG A 65 1.56 -0.23 12.20
CA ARG A 65 2.09 -1.41 11.53
C ARG A 65 1.57 -2.70 12.15
N SER A 66 1.66 -2.85 13.47
CA SER A 66 1.10 -4.03 14.17
C SER A 66 -0.41 -4.17 13.94
N ALA A 67 -1.15 -3.06 14.00
CA ALA A 67 -2.60 -3.06 13.77
C ALA A 67 -2.96 -3.48 12.34
N HIS A 68 -2.21 -3.03 11.34
CA HIS A 68 -2.37 -3.42 9.94
C HIS A 68 -2.15 -4.93 9.76
N LEU A 69 -1.05 -5.46 10.28
CA LEU A 69 -0.71 -6.88 10.13
C LEU A 69 -1.76 -7.77 10.80
N ALA A 70 -2.25 -7.38 11.98
CA ALA A 70 -3.34 -8.09 12.67
C ALA A 70 -4.65 -8.05 11.88
N ALA A 71 -5.03 -6.89 11.33
CA ALA A 71 -6.23 -6.75 10.51
C ALA A 71 -6.15 -7.60 9.22
N MET A 72 -5.00 -7.61 8.56
CA MET A 72 -4.75 -8.43 7.37
C MET A 72 -4.82 -9.93 7.69
N ASP A 73 -4.26 -10.38 8.81
CA ASP A 73 -4.34 -11.78 9.24
C ASP A 73 -5.78 -12.22 9.54
N ILE A 74 -6.58 -11.36 10.20
CA ILE A 74 -8.01 -11.61 10.42
C ILE A 74 -8.74 -11.73 9.08
N ALA A 75 -8.51 -10.81 8.14
CA ALA A 75 -9.14 -10.84 6.83
C ALA A 75 -8.79 -12.12 6.05
N LYS A 76 -7.50 -12.49 6.04
CA LYS A 76 -7.02 -13.72 5.41
C LYS A 76 -7.69 -14.97 5.97
N LYS A 77 -7.74 -15.10 7.31
CA LYS A 77 -8.38 -16.23 8.00
C LYS A 77 -9.90 -16.27 7.81
N SER A 78 -10.50 -15.14 7.47
CA SER A 78 -11.94 -15.02 7.21
C SER A 78 -12.31 -15.30 5.75
N GLY A 79 -11.32 -15.58 4.88
CA GLY A 79 -11.55 -15.85 3.46
C GLY A 79 -11.82 -14.60 2.63
N CYS A 80 -11.45 -13.41 3.12
CA CYS A 80 -11.54 -12.20 2.32
C CYS A 80 -10.55 -12.24 1.14
N ILE A 81 -10.93 -11.64 0.02
CA ILE A 81 -9.98 -11.30 -1.05
C ILE A 81 -9.09 -10.17 -0.53
N LEU A 82 -7.78 -10.36 -0.59
CA LEU A 82 -6.79 -9.37 -0.17
C LEU A 82 -6.39 -8.50 -1.37
N SER A 83 -6.74 -7.22 -1.31
CA SER A 83 -6.43 -6.23 -2.35
C SER A 83 -5.35 -5.26 -1.87
N TYR A 84 -4.23 -5.17 -2.60
CA TYR A 84 -3.09 -4.35 -2.23
C TYR A 84 -2.82 -3.27 -3.27
N ASP A 85 -2.73 -2.02 -2.82
CA ASP A 85 -2.17 -0.89 -3.57
C ASP A 85 -1.07 -0.27 -2.71
N PRO A 86 0.22 -0.55 -2.98
CA PRO A 86 1.33 0.04 -2.22
C PRO A 86 1.20 1.55 -2.09
N ASN A 87 0.70 2.23 -3.12
CA ASN A 87 0.44 3.66 -3.17
C ASN A 87 1.64 4.46 -2.62
N LEU A 88 2.81 4.24 -3.19
CA LEU A 88 4.08 4.74 -2.69
C LEU A 88 4.00 6.25 -2.45
N ARG A 89 4.39 6.65 -1.24
CA ARG A 89 4.60 8.04 -0.82
C ARG A 89 5.98 8.15 -0.24
N LEU A 90 6.98 8.16 -1.12
CA LEU A 90 8.39 8.15 -0.75
C LEU A 90 8.76 9.17 0.36
N PRO A 91 8.23 10.41 0.38
CA PRO A 91 8.53 11.38 1.45
C PRO A 91 8.06 10.97 2.86
N LEU A 92 7.17 9.97 2.99
CA LEU A 92 6.73 9.45 4.29
C LEU A 92 7.66 8.37 4.83
N TRP A 93 8.51 7.77 3.99
CA TRP A 93 9.39 6.68 4.38
C TRP A 93 10.77 7.21 4.82
N PRO A 94 11.45 6.54 5.76
CA PRO A 94 12.80 6.92 6.19
C PRO A 94 13.84 6.90 5.06
N SER A 95 13.67 6.00 4.09
CA SER A 95 14.49 5.89 2.89
C SER A 95 13.76 5.15 1.77
N ALA A 96 14.29 5.22 0.55
CA ALA A 96 13.80 4.42 -0.58
C ALA A 96 13.94 2.92 -0.33
N GLU A 97 15.02 2.50 0.33
CA GLU A 97 15.27 1.11 0.73
C GLU A 97 14.20 0.64 1.72
N ALA A 98 13.93 1.43 2.77
CA ALA A 98 12.91 1.12 3.75
C ALA A 98 11.51 1.01 3.12
N ALA A 99 11.21 1.88 2.14
CA ALA A 99 9.97 1.81 1.37
C ALA A 99 9.86 0.51 0.57
N ARG A 100 10.92 0.12 -0.16
CA ARG A 100 10.94 -1.14 -0.92
C ARG A 100 10.78 -2.34 0.01
N GLU A 101 11.54 -2.41 1.09
CA GLU A 101 11.46 -3.50 2.07
C GLU A 101 10.08 -3.58 2.71
N GLY A 102 9.52 -2.44 3.14
CA GLY A 102 8.19 -2.36 3.74
C GLY A 102 7.10 -2.81 2.76
N ILE A 103 7.12 -2.29 1.53
CA ILE A 103 6.15 -2.66 0.49
C ILE A 103 6.22 -4.15 0.18
N MET A 104 7.43 -4.69 0.02
CA MET A 104 7.64 -6.08 -0.35
C MET A 104 7.39 -7.06 0.80
N SER A 105 7.44 -6.61 2.06
CA SER A 105 7.26 -7.47 3.24
C SER A 105 5.92 -8.20 3.30
N ILE A 106 4.88 -7.62 2.70
CA ILE A 106 3.52 -8.21 2.62
C ILE A 106 3.09 -8.56 1.20
N TRP A 107 3.98 -8.43 0.21
CA TRP A 107 3.64 -8.59 -1.21
C TRP A 107 2.95 -9.92 -1.50
N ASN A 108 3.49 -11.01 -0.97
CA ASN A 108 3.00 -12.36 -1.24
C ASN A 108 1.65 -12.68 -0.56
N GLN A 109 1.07 -11.74 0.19
CA GLN A 109 -0.22 -11.92 0.87
C GLN A 109 -1.41 -11.56 -0.03
N SER A 110 -1.26 -10.70 -1.03
CA SER A 110 -2.38 -10.17 -1.82
C SER A 110 -2.92 -11.14 -2.86
N ASP A 111 -4.23 -11.19 -3.04
CA ASP A 111 -4.87 -11.84 -4.19
C ASP A 111 -4.90 -10.92 -5.41
N ILE A 112 -5.07 -9.62 -5.19
CA ILE A 112 -5.13 -8.59 -6.23
C ILE A 112 -4.15 -7.49 -5.88
N THR A 113 -3.25 -7.15 -6.79
CA THR A 113 -2.28 -6.08 -6.61
C THR A 113 -2.44 -5.03 -7.69
N LYS A 114 -2.45 -3.76 -7.30
CA LYS A 114 -2.37 -2.62 -8.21
C LYS A 114 -1.08 -1.87 -7.93
N ILE A 115 -0.30 -1.62 -8.99
CA ILE A 115 0.85 -0.73 -8.98
C ILE A 115 0.83 0.20 -10.19
N SER A 116 1.60 1.28 -10.16
CA SER A 116 1.89 2.10 -11.33
C SER A 116 3.18 1.65 -12.04
N GLU A 117 3.40 2.12 -13.27
CA GLU A 117 4.66 1.88 -13.97
C GLU A 117 5.88 2.44 -13.21
N GLU A 118 5.71 3.58 -12.54
CA GLU A 118 6.77 4.18 -11.72
C GLU A 118 7.07 3.33 -10.48
N GLU A 119 6.02 2.73 -9.88
CA GLU A 119 6.19 1.78 -8.78
C GLU A 119 6.86 0.48 -9.24
N VAL A 120 6.59 0.01 -10.46
CA VAL A 120 7.33 -1.13 -11.04
C VAL A 120 8.82 -0.80 -11.09
N THR A 121 9.20 0.29 -11.76
CA THR A 121 10.62 0.70 -11.87
C THR A 121 11.26 0.90 -10.51
N PHE A 122 10.53 1.50 -9.56
CA PHE A 122 11.02 1.70 -8.20
C PHE A 122 11.28 0.37 -7.48
N LEU A 123 10.32 -0.56 -7.49
CA LEU A 123 10.40 -1.81 -6.74
C LEU A 123 11.41 -2.79 -7.35
N THR A 124 11.63 -2.75 -8.66
CA THR A 124 12.64 -3.58 -9.34
C THR A 124 14.06 -3.02 -9.23
N GLY A 125 14.21 -1.75 -8.84
CA GLY A 125 15.51 -1.08 -8.76
C GLY A 125 16.00 -0.53 -10.11
N GLY A 126 15.06 -0.16 -10.99
CA GLY A 126 15.37 0.48 -12.27
C GLY A 126 15.13 -0.39 -13.51
N ASP A 127 14.52 -1.57 -13.37
CA ASP A 127 14.17 -2.39 -14.53
C ASP A 127 13.06 -1.72 -15.38
N ASP A 128 12.98 -2.09 -16.65
CA ASP A 128 11.96 -1.61 -17.60
C ASP A 128 10.56 -2.08 -17.16
N PRO A 129 9.61 -1.16 -16.89
CA PRO A 129 8.27 -1.53 -16.44
C PRO A 129 7.39 -2.15 -17.53
N TYR A 130 7.85 -2.15 -18.79
CA TYR A 130 7.18 -2.76 -19.93
C TYR A 130 7.73 -4.16 -20.26
N ASP A 131 8.84 -4.57 -19.64
CA ASP A 131 9.36 -5.92 -19.80
C ASP A 131 8.45 -6.92 -19.05
N TYR A 132 7.72 -7.71 -19.85
CA TYR A 132 6.80 -8.74 -19.36
C TYR A 132 7.46 -9.75 -18.43
N ASP A 133 8.68 -10.17 -18.77
CA ASP A 133 9.43 -11.17 -18.03
C ASP A 133 9.89 -10.62 -16.68
N VAL A 134 10.28 -9.34 -16.64
CA VAL A 134 10.61 -8.63 -15.39
C VAL A 134 9.39 -8.57 -14.49
N VAL A 135 8.27 -8.05 -15.00
CA VAL A 135 7.04 -7.84 -14.22
C VAL A 135 6.54 -9.16 -13.64
N LEU A 136 6.41 -10.21 -14.46
CA LEU A 136 5.94 -11.50 -13.95
C LEU A 136 6.94 -12.15 -12.99
N LYS A 137 8.24 -12.24 -13.32
CA LYS A 137 9.19 -12.95 -12.47
C LYS A 137 9.36 -12.29 -11.09
N LYS A 138 9.23 -10.96 -11.02
CA LYS A 138 9.46 -10.20 -9.79
C LYS A 138 8.23 -10.10 -8.91
N PHE A 139 7.05 -10.01 -9.51
CA PHE A 139 5.82 -9.72 -8.77
C PHE A 139 4.85 -10.89 -8.65
N PHE A 140 5.02 -11.94 -9.44
CA PHE A 140 4.21 -13.15 -9.33
C PHE A 140 4.48 -13.87 -8.00
N HIS A 141 3.40 -14.34 -7.39
CA HIS A 141 3.46 -15.31 -6.30
C HIS A 141 2.20 -16.20 -6.33
N PRO A 142 2.21 -17.39 -5.69
CA PRO A 142 1.14 -18.38 -5.87
C PRO A 142 -0.27 -17.94 -5.47
N ASN A 143 -0.41 -16.89 -4.65
CA ASN A 143 -1.72 -16.38 -4.22
C ASN A 143 -2.27 -15.30 -5.17
N LEU A 144 -1.43 -14.72 -6.03
CA LEU A 144 -1.81 -13.63 -6.91
C LEU A 144 -2.77 -14.14 -7.98
N LYS A 145 -3.91 -13.47 -8.12
CA LYS A 145 -4.94 -13.75 -9.12
C LYS A 145 -4.97 -12.68 -10.21
N LEU A 146 -4.64 -11.44 -9.82
CA LEU A 146 -4.67 -10.29 -10.72
C LEU A 146 -3.61 -9.27 -10.31
N LEU A 147 -2.72 -8.94 -11.25
CA LEU A 147 -1.83 -7.78 -11.15
C LEU A 147 -2.30 -6.71 -12.14
N LEU A 148 -2.44 -5.48 -11.67
CA LEU A 148 -2.77 -4.30 -12.47
C LEU A 148 -1.58 -3.34 -12.46
N VAL A 149 -1.16 -2.90 -13.64
CA VAL A 149 -0.13 -1.87 -13.82
C VAL A 149 -0.77 -0.66 -14.50
N THR A 150 -0.83 0.48 -13.82
CA THR A 150 -1.40 1.72 -14.38
C THR A 150 -0.32 2.59 -15.02
N GLU A 151 -0.63 3.19 -16.18
CA GLU A 151 0.30 3.95 -17.04
C GLU A 151 -0.20 5.39 -17.27
N GLY A 152 -0.72 6.01 -16.21
CA GLY A 152 -1.30 7.34 -16.26
C GLY A 152 -2.37 7.47 -17.35
N ALA A 153 -2.13 8.35 -18.32
CA ALA A 153 -3.07 8.61 -19.42
C ALA A 153 -3.13 7.50 -20.48
N GLN A 154 -2.16 6.57 -20.51
CA GLN A 154 -2.14 5.46 -21.47
C GLN A 154 -3.03 4.28 -21.05
N GLY A 155 -3.64 4.35 -19.86
CA GLY A 155 -4.56 3.35 -19.35
C GLY A 155 -3.89 2.39 -18.37
N CYS A 156 -4.10 1.09 -18.57
CA CYS A 156 -3.54 0.06 -17.69
C CYS A 156 -3.37 -1.29 -18.40
N ARG A 157 -2.36 -2.04 -17.96
CA ARG A 157 -2.17 -3.47 -18.25
C ARG A 157 -2.68 -4.31 -17.09
N TYR A 158 -3.12 -5.53 -17.41
CA TYR A 158 -3.45 -6.53 -16.41
C TYR A 158 -2.75 -7.85 -16.72
N TYR A 159 -2.43 -8.59 -15.67
CA TYR A 159 -1.79 -9.91 -15.74
C TYR A 159 -2.56 -10.86 -14.84
N THR A 160 -2.86 -12.04 -15.37
CA THR A 160 -3.52 -13.13 -14.64
C THR A 160 -2.66 -14.38 -14.70
N CYS A 161 -2.84 -15.24 -13.72
CA CYS A 161 -2.08 -16.48 -13.53
C CYS A 161 -2.91 -17.69 -13.96
#